data_AF-L1ITH9-F1
#
_entry.id   AF-L1ITH9-F1
#
_cell.length_a   1.000
_cell.length_b   1.000
_cell.length_c   1.000
_cell.angle_alpha   90.00
_cell.angle_beta   90.00
_cell.angle_gamma   90.00
#
_symmetry.space_group_name_H-M   'P 1'
#
loop_
_entity.id
_entity.type
_entity.pdbx_description
1 polymer ?
#
loop_
_entity_poly.entity_id
_entity_poly.type
_entity_poly.pdbx_seq_one_letter_code
_entity_poly.pdbx_strand_id
1 'polypeptide(L)'
;MESIMKERFVVNLCLMEVYQVFNIPLDMLRPLIVETKPFKTGQQAPESIQGQPMATWLPKHRVSFLIYVDRDGNTLIFLDDKLYLAHPDLMLCKAVPANSCFLAHYTEDQVTLEASVPKILVFDCPLLDSKSLMQTSPYDRYKLLLANCNMKHCNPIYSLQWVGFESSVVEKYEELKISLPHEVDHIIRINQDPFTPSKLLKISVPQWKPQPKTCP
;
A
#
# COMPACT_ATOMS: atom_id res chain seq x y z
N MET A 1 3.95 17.16 -9.12
CA MET A 1 4.81 16.08 -8.60
C MET A 1 4.10 14.73 -8.71
N GLU A 2 2.88 14.60 -8.21
CA GLU A 2 2.06 13.37 -8.34
C GLU A 2 1.84 12.92 -9.80
N SER A 3 1.54 13.85 -10.73
CA SER A 3 1.42 13.53 -12.17
C SER A 3 2.70 12.92 -12.75
N ILE A 4 3.87 13.46 -12.40
CA ILE A 4 5.17 12.98 -12.89
C ILE A 4 5.48 11.59 -12.33
N MET A 5 5.17 11.35 -11.05
CA MET A 5 5.32 10.03 -10.46
C MET A 5 4.37 9.01 -11.08
N LYS A 6 3.14 9.40 -11.40
CA LYS A 6 2.18 8.55 -12.10
C LYS A 6 2.69 8.18 -13.50
N GLU A 7 3.21 9.14 -14.26
CA GLU A 7 3.82 8.87 -15.57
C GLU A 7 5.00 7.91 -15.44
N ARG A 8 5.89 8.14 -14.47
CA ARG A 8 6.99 7.21 -14.16
C ARG A 8 6.51 5.83 -13.78
N PHE A 9 5.47 5.72 -12.95
CA PHE A 9 4.86 4.45 -12.57
C PHE A 9 4.40 3.67 -13.82
N VAL A 10 3.63 4.32 -14.70
CA VAL A 10 3.12 3.66 -15.90
C VAL A 10 4.28 3.25 -16.81
N VAL A 11 5.22 4.15 -17.08
CA VAL A 11 6.35 3.88 -17.99
C VAL A 11 7.27 2.78 -17.46
N ASN A 12 7.55 2.77 -16.16
CA ASN A 12 8.52 1.83 -15.58
C ASN A 12 7.90 0.49 -15.20
N LEU A 13 6.61 0.45 -14.86
CA LEU A 13 5.98 -0.73 -14.26
C LEU A 13 4.97 -1.43 -15.15
N CYS A 14 4.46 -0.75 -16.19
CA CYS A 14 3.43 -1.29 -17.06
C CYS A 14 3.97 -1.53 -18.48
N LEU A 15 3.63 -2.67 -19.07
CA LEU A 15 3.95 -2.99 -20.46
C LEU A 15 2.98 -2.30 -21.43
N MET A 16 1.67 -2.38 -21.15
CA MET A 16 0.62 -1.78 -21.98
C MET A 16 -0.70 -1.65 -21.23
N GLU A 17 -1.54 -0.71 -21.69
CA GLU A 17 -2.95 -0.63 -21.31
C GLU A 17 -3.71 -1.81 -21.95
N VAL A 18 -4.60 -2.44 -21.18
CA VAL A 18 -5.42 -3.58 -21.62
C VAL A 18 -6.89 -3.24 -21.47
N TYR A 19 -7.68 -3.57 -22.50
CA TYR A 19 -9.11 -3.22 -22.58
C TYR A 19 -10.04 -4.40 -22.29
N GLN A 20 -9.51 -5.62 -22.25
CA GLN A 20 -10.30 -6.83 -22.05
C GLN A 20 -9.56 -7.76 -21.09
N VAL A 21 -10.14 -7.93 -19.91
CA VAL A 21 -9.73 -8.97 -18.96
C VAL A 21 -10.99 -9.61 -18.42
N PHE A 22 -11.18 -10.87 -18.76
CA PHE A 22 -12.24 -11.68 -18.17
C PHE A 22 -11.78 -12.10 -16.76
N ASN A 23 -12.70 -12.11 -15.79
CA ASN A 23 -12.54 -12.70 -14.45
C ASN A 23 -12.06 -11.82 -13.28
N ILE A 24 -11.81 -10.51 -13.47
CA ILE A 24 -11.66 -9.63 -12.29
C ILE A 24 -13.05 -9.36 -11.69
N PRO A 25 -13.29 -9.65 -10.40
CA PRO A 25 -14.56 -9.31 -9.77
C PRO A 25 -14.80 -7.79 -9.82
N LEU A 26 -15.99 -7.38 -10.29
CA LEU A 26 -16.30 -5.96 -10.53
C LEU A 26 -16.25 -5.11 -9.26
N ASP A 27 -16.60 -5.70 -8.12
CA ASP A 27 -16.50 -5.07 -6.81
C ASP A 27 -15.06 -4.76 -6.37
N MET A 28 -14.07 -5.39 -7.02
CA MET A 28 -12.64 -5.12 -6.81
C MET A 28 -12.14 -3.96 -7.70
N LEU A 29 -12.79 -3.67 -8.84
CA LEU A 29 -12.40 -2.61 -9.77
C LEU A 29 -12.91 -1.24 -9.32
N ARG A 30 -12.54 -0.82 -8.11
CA ARG A 30 -12.94 0.46 -7.55
C ARG A 30 -11.74 1.25 -7.04
N PRO A 31 -11.81 2.58 -7.06
CA PRO A 31 -10.70 3.43 -6.63
C PRO A 31 -10.43 3.26 -5.13
N LEU A 32 -9.15 3.38 -4.75
CA LEU A 32 -8.73 3.54 -3.36
C LEU A 32 -8.97 4.98 -2.92
N ILE A 33 -9.85 5.20 -1.96
CA ILE A 33 -10.22 6.54 -1.48
C ILE A 33 -9.81 6.68 -0.01
N VAL A 34 -8.87 7.57 0.26
CA VAL A 34 -8.49 7.89 1.64
C VAL A 34 -9.47 8.91 2.21
N GLU A 35 -10.25 8.53 3.23
CA GLU A 35 -11.22 9.43 3.84
C GLU A 35 -10.53 10.61 4.53
N THR A 36 -11.02 11.83 4.24
CA THR A 36 -10.41 13.08 4.71
C THR A 36 -10.91 13.54 6.08
N LYS A 37 -11.98 12.94 6.60
CA LYS A 37 -12.51 13.30 7.91
C LYS A 37 -11.53 12.85 9.00
N PRO A 38 -11.06 13.75 9.87
CA PRO A 38 -10.16 13.37 10.95
C PRO A 38 -10.87 12.37 11.86
N PHE A 39 -10.20 11.26 12.16
CA PHE A 39 -10.72 10.30 13.12
C PHE A 39 -10.84 10.97 14.50
N LYS A 40 -12.04 10.95 15.09
CA LYS A 40 -12.24 11.44 16.46
C LYS A 40 -11.63 10.42 17.41
N THR A 41 -10.41 10.68 17.88
CA THR A 41 -9.82 9.97 19.01
C THR A 41 -10.83 9.95 20.16
N GLY A 42 -11.20 8.75 20.63
CA GLY A 42 -12.16 8.55 21.72
C GLY A 42 -13.59 8.19 21.30
N GLN A 43 -13.95 8.21 20.01
CA GLN A 43 -15.11 7.44 19.56
C GLN A 43 -14.66 6.00 19.36
N GLN A 44 -15.10 5.12 20.27
CA GLN A 44 -15.07 3.68 20.07
C GLN A 44 -15.48 3.41 18.62
N ALA A 45 -14.71 2.56 17.94
CA ALA A 45 -15.18 1.98 16.71
C ALA A 45 -16.63 1.53 16.93
N PRO A 46 -17.58 1.83 16.02
CA PRO A 46 -18.95 1.35 16.16
C PRO A 46 -18.88 -0.12 16.57
N GLU A 47 -19.68 -0.49 17.58
CA GLU A 47 -19.64 -1.74 18.37
C GLU A 47 -19.62 -3.05 17.56
N SER A 48 -19.68 -2.96 16.23
CA SER A 48 -19.63 -4.03 15.26
C SER A 48 -18.21 -4.47 14.83
N ILE A 49 -17.13 -3.79 15.22
CA ILE A 49 -15.76 -4.22 14.86
C ILE A 49 -15.16 -5.01 16.03
N GLN A 50 -15.38 -6.32 16.05
CA GLN A 50 -14.62 -7.23 16.91
C GLN A 50 -13.15 -7.23 16.48
N GLY A 51 -12.33 -6.44 17.15
CA GLY A 51 -10.88 -6.42 16.95
C GLY A 51 -10.25 -5.06 17.25
N GLN A 52 -9.01 -5.05 17.71
CA GLN A 52 -8.23 -3.81 17.83
C GLN A 52 -8.00 -3.21 16.43
N PRO A 53 -8.21 -1.90 16.23
CA PRO A 53 -8.02 -1.26 14.93
C PRO A 53 -6.57 -1.38 14.46
N MET A 54 -6.40 -1.70 13.17
CA MET A 54 -5.10 -1.78 12.52
C MET A 54 -4.81 -0.47 11.79
N ALA A 55 -3.55 -0.06 11.79
CA ALA A 55 -3.09 1.12 11.08
C ALA A 55 -1.79 0.83 10.33
N THR A 56 -1.51 1.71 9.38
CA THR A 56 -0.27 1.77 8.62
C THR A 56 0.03 3.22 8.26
N TRP A 57 1.14 3.49 7.59
CA TRP A 57 1.48 4.82 7.11
C TRP A 57 1.08 5.06 5.66
N LEU A 58 1.05 6.32 5.27
CA LEU A 58 0.69 6.75 3.93
C LEU A 58 1.88 7.52 3.32
N PRO A 59 2.55 7.00 2.29
CA PRO A 59 3.67 7.71 1.69
C PRO A 59 3.21 9.04 1.06
N LYS A 60 3.97 10.11 1.26
CA LYS A 60 3.59 11.47 0.85
C LYS A 60 3.52 11.66 -0.66
N HIS A 61 4.46 11.05 -1.37
CA HIS A 61 4.57 11.11 -2.81
C HIS A 61 4.32 9.72 -3.36
N ARG A 62 3.03 9.40 -3.58
CA ARG A 62 2.60 8.04 -3.92
C ARG A 62 1.68 8.01 -5.13
N VAL A 63 1.62 6.84 -5.76
CA VAL A 63 0.55 6.47 -6.69
C VAL A 63 -0.15 5.25 -6.08
N SER A 64 -1.45 5.36 -5.82
CA SER A 64 -2.24 4.25 -5.29
C SER A 64 -2.86 3.46 -6.43
N PHE A 65 -2.79 2.13 -6.35
CA PHE A 65 -3.35 1.26 -7.38
C PHE A 65 -3.69 -0.10 -6.79
N LEU A 66 -4.39 -0.90 -7.59
CA LEU A 66 -4.72 -2.27 -7.27
C LEU A 66 -3.91 -3.21 -8.15
N ILE A 67 -3.48 -4.32 -7.57
CA ILE A 67 -2.79 -5.40 -8.27
C ILE A 67 -3.70 -6.61 -8.28
N TYR A 68 -3.92 -7.21 -9.44
CA TYR A 68 -4.64 -8.47 -9.57
C TYR A 68 -3.75 -9.50 -10.26
N VAL A 69 -3.65 -10.70 -9.70
CA VAL A 69 -2.99 -11.84 -10.34
C VAL A 69 -4.05 -12.79 -10.86
N ASP A 70 -4.08 -13.01 -12.17
CA ASP A 70 -5.08 -13.86 -12.81
C ASP A 70 -4.75 -15.37 -12.68
N ARG A 71 -5.54 -16.21 -13.36
CA ARG A 71 -5.37 -17.68 -13.36
C ARG A 71 -4.11 -18.14 -14.09
N ASP A 72 -3.67 -17.38 -15.06
CA ASP A 72 -2.51 -17.68 -15.89
C ASP A 72 -1.21 -17.12 -15.25
N GLY A 73 -1.34 -16.40 -14.14
CA GLY A 73 -0.23 -15.80 -13.40
C GLY A 73 0.16 -14.41 -13.90
N ASN A 74 -0.62 -13.83 -14.81
CA ASN A 74 -0.40 -12.45 -15.26
C ASN A 74 -0.71 -11.49 -14.11
N THR A 75 0.13 -10.48 -13.97
CA THR A 75 -0.08 -9.39 -13.01
C THR A 75 -0.67 -8.19 -13.73
N LEU A 76 -1.87 -7.82 -13.31
CA LEU A 76 -2.63 -6.70 -13.84
C LEU A 76 -2.67 -5.59 -12.80
N ILE A 77 -2.56 -4.35 -13.28
CA ILE A 77 -2.53 -3.15 -12.47
C ILE A 77 -3.77 -2.33 -12.84
N PHE A 78 -4.64 -2.07 -11.87
CA PHE A 78 -5.76 -1.16 -12.02
C PHE A 78 -5.42 0.20 -11.43
N LEU A 79 -5.37 1.22 -12.28
CA LEU A 79 -5.02 2.59 -11.94
C LEU A 79 -5.90 3.56 -12.74
N ASP A 80 -6.62 4.44 -12.04
CA ASP A 80 -7.48 5.48 -12.61
C ASP A 80 -8.41 4.96 -13.72
N ASP A 81 -9.23 3.97 -13.35
CA ASP A 81 -10.23 3.32 -14.22
C ASP A 81 -9.65 2.61 -15.45
N LYS A 82 -8.34 2.41 -15.48
CA LYS A 82 -7.62 1.70 -16.54
C LYS A 82 -6.93 0.48 -16.00
N LEU A 83 -6.90 -0.56 -16.82
CA LEU A 83 -6.12 -1.77 -16.56
C LEU A 83 -4.85 -1.74 -17.39
N TYR A 84 -3.76 -2.16 -16.77
CA TYR A 84 -2.46 -2.30 -17.39
C TYR A 84 -1.91 -3.69 -17.12
N LEU A 85 -1.19 -4.24 -18.08
CA LEU A 85 -0.37 -5.43 -17.87
C LEU A 85 0.98 -5.01 -17.28
N ALA A 86 1.40 -5.64 -16.17
CA ALA A 86 2.70 -5.36 -15.57
C ALA A 86 3.85 -5.79 -16.50
N HIS A 87 4.99 -5.09 -16.42
CA HIS A 87 6.21 -5.52 -17.10
C HIS A 87 6.60 -6.96 -16.67
N PRO A 88 7.09 -7.83 -17.56
CA PRO A 88 7.44 -9.22 -17.23
C PRO A 88 8.34 -9.38 -15.99
N ASP A 89 9.33 -8.48 -15.83
CA ASP A 89 10.26 -8.49 -14.68
C ASP A 89 9.60 -8.15 -13.35
N LEU A 90 8.38 -7.62 -13.38
CA LEU A 90 7.62 -7.13 -12.23
C LEU A 90 6.37 -7.96 -11.98
N MET A 91 6.11 -8.99 -12.78
CA MET A 91 5.00 -9.89 -12.54
C MET A 91 5.22 -10.65 -11.23
N LEU A 92 4.17 -10.72 -10.40
CA LEU A 92 4.20 -11.45 -9.15
C LEU A 92 4.25 -12.96 -9.38
N CYS A 93 3.81 -13.46 -10.54
CA CYS A 93 3.92 -14.87 -10.95
C CYS A 93 3.59 -15.83 -9.80
N LYS A 94 4.52 -16.72 -9.43
CA LYS A 94 4.38 -17.73 -8.37
C LYS A 94 4.61 -17.18 -6.95
N ALA A 95 4.92 -15.90 -6.79
CA ALA A 95 5.14 -15.29 -5.48
C ALA A 95 3.83 -15.16 -4.68
N VAL A 96 2.69 -15.16 -5.36
CA VAL A 96 1.36 -15.08 -4.75
C VAL A 96 0.39 -16.08 -5.39
N PRO A 97 -0.69 -16.50 -4.71
CA PRO A 97 -1.71 -17.34 -5.32
C PRO A 97 -2.40 -16.63 -6.48
N ALA A 98 -2.82 -17.41 -7.49
CA ALA A 98 -3.67 -16.92 -8.57
C ALA A 98 -5.04 -16.44 -8.04
N ASN A 99 -5.74 -15.63 -8.84
CA ASN A 99 -7.00 -14.98 -8.47
C ASN A 99 -6.90 -14.22 -7.14
N SER A 100 -5.84 -13.43 -6.98
CA SER A 100 -5.60 -12.62 -5.78
C SER A 100 -5.55 -11.15 -6.14
N CYS A 101 -6.04 -10.31 -5.22
CA CYS A 101 -6.13 -8.87 -5.37
C CYS A 101 -5.46 -8.20 -4.18
N PHE A 102 -4.58 -7.25 -4.46
CA PHE A 102 -3.80 -6.52 -3.46
C PHE A 102 -3.97 -5.02 -3.65
N LEU A 103 -3.97 -4.29 -2.54
CA LEU A 103 -3.93 -2.84 -2.55
C LEU A 103 -2.50 -2.38 -2.28
N ALA A 104 -2.02 -1.46 -3.11
CA ALA A 104 -0.64 -1.04 -3.08
C ALA A 104 -0.44 0.44 -3.32
N HIS A 105 0.73 0.90 -2.89
CA HIS A 105 1.27 2.21 -3.20
C HIS A 105 2.59 2.07 -3.92
N TYR A 106 2.76 2.81 -5.00
CA TYR A 106 4.05 3.07 -5.59
C TYR A 106 4.63 4.31 -4.92
N THR A 107 5.87 4.21 -4.48
CA THR A 107 6.66 5.30 -3.92
C THR A 107 8.08 5.20 -4.48
N GLU A 108 8.90 6.21 -4.21
CA GLU A 108 10.33 6.15 -4.45
C GLU A 108 11.05 6.19 -3.10
N ASP A 109 11.78 5.12 -2.79
CA ASP A 109 12.62 5.01 -1.59
C ASP A 109 13.91 5.81 -1.81
N GLN A 110 14.22 6.73 -0.91
CA GLN A 110 15.45 7.49 -0.89
C GLN A 110 16.63 6.60 -0.43
N VAL A 111 17.58 6.38 -1.33
CA VAL A 111 18.80 5.60 -1.06
C VAL A 111 19.96 6.53 -0.74
N THR A 112 20.00 7.71 -1.37
CA THR A 112 20.96 8.79 -1.09
C THR A 112 20.25 10.14 -1.17
N LEU A 113 20.95 11.23 -0.88
CA LEU A 113 20.40 12.59 -1.03
C LEU A 113 19.92 12.89 -2.46
N GLU A 114 20.48 12.22 -3.47
CA GLU A 114 20.23 12.51 -4.89
C GLU A 114 19.61 11.35 -5.66
N ALA A 115 19.52 10.17 -5.04
CA ALA A 115 19.03 8.95 -5.69
C ALA A 115 17.86 8.33 -4.94
N SER A 116 16.82 8.02 -5.70
CA SER A 116 15.66 7.26 -5.26
C SER A 116 15.50 5.99 -6.09
N VAL A 117 14.92 4.95 -5.49
CA VAL A 117 14.60 3.69 -6.17
C VAL A 117 13.10 3.44 -6.12
N PRO A 118 12.50 2.93 -7.20
CA PRO A 118 11.08 2.62 -7.21
C PRO A 118 10.76 1.54 -6.17
N LYS A 119 9.60 1.67 -5.53
CA LYS A 119 9.11 0.70 -4.55
C LYS A 119 7.60 0.54 -4.65
N ILE A 120 7.11 -0.69 -4.55
CA ILE A 120 5.70 -1.03 -4.44
C ILE A 120 5.44 -1.59 -3.04
N LEU A 121 4.62 -0.89 -2.28
CA LEU A 121 4.23 -1.23 -0.92
C LEU A 121 2.83 -1.82 -0.92
N VAL A 122 2.71 -3.12 -0.67
CA VAL A 122 1.43 -3.82 -0.54
C VAL A 122 0.96 -3.70 0.89
N PHE A 123 -0.20 -3.10 1.13
CA PHE A 123 -0.70 -2.82 2.49
C PHE A 123 -1.99 -3.59 2.86
N ASP A 124 -2.74 -4.12 1.89
CA ASP A 124 -3.94 -4.94 2.16
C ASP A 124 -4.24 -5.92 1.01
N CYS A 125 -5.15 -6.86 1.26
CA CYS A 125 -5.53 -7.96 0.38
C CYS A 125 -7.05 -8.26 0.45
N PRO A 126 -7.89 -7.63 -0.39
CA PRO A 126 -9.34 -7.86 -0.41
C PRO A 126 -9.77 -9.21 -1.02
N LEU A 127 -8.92 -9.87 -1.81
CA LEU A 127 -9.20 -11.16 -2.43
C LEU A 127 -7.93 -12.00 -2.42
N LEU A 128 -8.01 -13.25 -1.96
CA LEU A 128 -6.86 -14.15 -1.96
C LEU A 128 -7.30 -15.54 -2.39
N ASP A 129 -6.64 -16.11 -3.40
CA ASP A 129 -6.93 -17.46 -3.89
C ASP A 129 -8.44 -17.65 -4.18
N SER A 130 -9.03 -16.72 -4.94
CA SER A 130 -10.45 -16.69 -5.28
C SER A 130 -11.42 -16.48 -4.10
N LYS A 131 -10.93 -16.25 -2.87
CA LYS A 131 -11.76 -16.00 -1.68
C LYS A 131 -11.83 -14.51 -1.38
N SER A 132 -13.03 -13.95 -1.36
CA SER A 132 -13.25 -12.58 -0.91
C SER A 132 -12.98 -12.46 0.59
N LEU A 133 -12.16 -11.48 0.95
CA LEU A 133 -11.78 -11.15 2.31
C LEU A 133 -12.40 -9.83 2.79
N MET A 134 -13.35 -9.27 2.04
CA MET A 134 -13.99 -7.98 2.35
C MET A 134 -14.68 -7.95 3.72
N GLN A 135 -15.17 -9.09 4.20
CA GLN A 135 -15.79 -9.24 5.52
C GLN A 135 -14.83 -9.79 6.59
N THR A 136 -13.57 -10.05 6.22
CA THR A 136 -12.52 -10.51 7.12
C THR A 136 -11.89 -9.31 7.82
N SER A 137 -11.59 -9.41 9.11
CA SER A 137 -10.97 -8.32 9.87
C SER A 137 -9.63 -7.90 9.23
N PRO A 138 -9.23 -6.62 9.30
CA PRO A 138 -7.93 -6.16 8.78
C PRO A 138 -6.73 -6.97 9.30
N TYR A 139 -6.76 -7.35 10.57
CA TYR A 139 -5.72 -8.15 11.20
C TYR A 139 -5.64 -9.56 10.59
N ASP A 140 -6.80 -10.21 10.37
CA ASP A 140 -6.84 -11.53 9.76
C ASP A 140 -6.43 -11.50 8.29
N ARG A 141 -6.81 -10.46 7.52
CA ARG A 141 -6.31 -10.25 6.16
C ARG A 141 -4.80 -10.14 6.10
N TYR A 142 -4.21 -9.37 7.02
CA TYR A 142 -2.76 -9.24 7.11
C TYR A 142 -2.06 -10.57 7.45
N LYS A 143 -2.59 -11.35 8.39
CA LYS A 143 -2.07 -12.70 8.68
C LYS A 143 -2.14 -13.62 7.45
N LEU A 144 -3.26 -13.59 6.72
CA LEU A 144 -3.42 -14.37 5.49
C LEU A 144 -2.42 -13.93 4.41
N LEU A 145 -2.22 -12.63 4.24
CA LEU A 145 -1.23 -12.07 3.33
C LEU A 145 0.19 -12.58 3.65
N LEU A 146 0.60 -12.50 4.92
CA LEU A 146 1.91 -13.01 5.38
C LEU A 146 2.08 -14.51 5.18
N ALA A 147 1.03 -15.29 5.41
CA ALA A 147 1.08 -16.75 5.32
C ALA A 147 1.14 -17.26 3.87
N ASN A 148 0.54 -16.54 2.92
CA ASN A 148 0.35 -17.02 1.55
C ASN A 148 1.24 -16.31 0.52
N CYS A 149 1.85 -15.16 0.85
CA CYS A 149 2.75 -14.47 -0.06
C CYS A 149 4.20 -14.88 0.18
N ASN A 150 4.81 -15.48 -0.83
CA ASN A 150 6.21 -15.86 -0.80
C ASN A 150 7.09 -14.70 -1.26
N MET A 151 7.27 -13.72 -0.38
CA MET A 151 8.03 -12.51 -0.69
C MET A 151 9.50 -12.76 -1.06
N LYS A 152 10.06 -13.94 -0.75
CA LYS A 152 11.42 -14.32 -1.17
C LYS A 152 11.55 -14.51 -2.69
N HIS A 153 10.46 -14.87 -3.35
CA HIS A 153 10.40 -15.05 -4.80
C HIS A 153 9.86 -13.82 -5.53
N CYS A 154 9.52 -12.77 -4.78
CA CYS A 154 9.00 -11.54 -5.33
C CYS A 154 10.15 -10.63 -5.77
N ASN A 155 9.94 -9.85 -6.84
CA ASN A 155 10.90 -8.82 -7.24
C ASN A 155 11.14 -7.86 -6.03
N PRO A 156 12.39 -7.49 -5.71
CA PRO A 156 12.72 -6.61 -4.57
C PRO A 156 12.01 -5.26 -4.56
N ILE A 157 11.46 -4.82 -5.70
CA ILE A 157 10.61 -3.63 -5.77
C ILE A 157 9.36 -3.76 -4.89
N TYR A 158 8.82 -4.97 -4.72
CA TYR A 158 7.66 -5.20 -3.88
C TYR A 158 8.08 -5.39 -2.44
N SER A 159 7.32 -4.85 -1.52
CA SER A 159 7.43 -5.15 -0.11
C SER A 159 6.07 -5.10 0.55
N LEU A 160 5.87 -5.94 1.55
CA LEU A 160 4.72 -5.81 2.42
C LEU A 160 4.96 -4.57 3.27
N GLN A 161 4.03 -3.63 3.20
CA GLN A 161 4.02 -2.48 4.07
C GLN A 161 3.76 -2.97 5.49
N TRP A 162 4.47 -2.42 6.46
CA TRP A 162 4.22 -2.79 7.85
C TRP A 162 2.83 -2.33 8.26
N VAL A 163 2.09 -3.23 8.90
CA VAL A 163 0.79 -2.96 9.50
C VAL A 163 0.86 -3.39 10.95
N GLY A 164 0.31 -2.57 11.85
CA GLY A 164 0.27 -2.86 13.28
C GLY A 164 -1.04 -2.39 13.90
N PHE A 165 -1.24 -2.69 15.18
CA PHE A 165 -2.33 -2.06 15.93
C PHE A 165 -2.11 -0.55 15.98
N GLU A 166 -3.19 0.20 15.87
CA GLU A 166 -3.18 1.67 15.78
C GLU A 166 -2.33 2.32 16.88
N SER A 167 -2.53 1.94 18.14
CA SER A 167 -1.76 2.47 19.27
C SER A 167 -0.25 2.25 19.10
N SER A 168 0.15 1.06 18.65
CA SER A 168 1.56 0.72 18.43
C SER A 168 2.16 1.46 17.23
N VAL A 169 1.37 1.69 16.18
CA VAL A 169 1.79 2.45 14.99
C VAL A 169 2.05 3.91 15.36
N VAL A 170 1.14 4.51 16.12
CA VAL A 170 1.28 5.89 16.59
C VAL A 170 2.47 6.03 17.55
N GLU A 171 2.55 5.17 18.57
CA GLU A 171 3.63 5.19 19.56
C GLU A 171 5.01 5.05 18.91
N LYS A 172 5.20 4.05 18.03
CA LYS A 172 6.48 3.84 17.34
C LYS A 172 6.88 5.02 16.45
N TYR A 173 5.90 5.69 15.86
CA TYR A 173 6.15 6.88 15.05
C TYR A 173 6.56 8.07 15.92
N GLU A 174 5.82 8.35 17.00
CA GLU A 174 6.09 9.45 17.93
C GLU A 174 7.47 9.32 18.60
N GLU A 175 7.87 8.10 18.94
CA GLU A 175 9.19 7.81 19.51
C GLU A 175 10.33 7.81 18.47
N LEU A 176 10.05 8.15 17.20
CA LEU A 176 10.98 8.10 16.07
C LEU A 176 11.70 6.75 15.91
N LYS A 177 11.07 5.66 16.39
CA LYS A 177 11.65 4.30 16.34
C LYS A 177 11.56 3.67 14.94
N ILE A 178 10.94 4.35 13.98
CA ILE A 178 10.81 3.88 12.60
C ILE A 178 11.54 4.86 11.68
N SER A 179 12.63 4.38 11.08
CA SER A 179 13.26 5.03 9.93
C SER A 179 12.68 4.40 8.66
N LEU A 180 12.01 5.21 7.84
CA LEU A 180 11.51 4.80 6.53
C LEU A 180 12.35 5.47 5.44
N PRO A 181 12.66 4.77 4.34
CA PRO A 181 13.41 5.34 3.25
C PRO A 181 12.59 6.34 2.42
N HIS A 182 11.29 6.51 2.67
CA HIS A 182 10.43 7.46 1.96
C HIS A 182 9.70 8.39 2.94
N GLU A 183 9.31 9.56 2.44
CA GLU A 183 8.51 10.52 3.21
C GLU A 183 7.08 9.99 3.45
N VAL A 184 6.58 10.19 4.66
CA VAL A 184 5.21 9.84 5.07
C VAL A 184 4.41 11.10 5.36
N ASP A 185 3.16 11.16 4.90
CA ASP A 185 2.26 12.30 5.15
C ASP A 185 1.26 12.05 6.28
N HIS A 186 0.78 10.81 6.45
CA HIS A 186 -0.22 10.45 7.44
C HIS A 186 -0.02 9.02 7.96
N ILE A 187 -0.54 8.77 9.16
CA ILE A 187 -0.94 7.43 9.59
C ILE A 187 -2.40 7.24 9.20
N ILE A 188 -2.72 6.11 8.58
CA ILE A 188 -4.07 5.73 8.16
C ILE A 188 -4.53 4.48 8.92
N ARG A 189 -5.83 4.44 9.23
CA ARG A 189 -6.50 3.24 9.71
C ARG A 189 -6.88 2.37 8.52
N ILE A 190 -6.60 1.08 8.64
CA ILE A 190 -7.15 0.07 7.74
C ILE A 190 -8.54 -0.30 8.25
N ASN A 191 -9.55 0.03 7.45
CA ASN A 191 -10.94 -0.21 7.79
C ASN A 191 -11.39 -1.62 7.41
N GLN A 192 -12.59 -2.01 7.86
CA GLN A 192 -13.22 -3.26 7.45
C GLN A 192 -13.32 -3.33 5.91
N ASP A 193 -13.76 -2.23 5.30
CA ASP A 193 -13.59 -1.98 3.89
C ASP A 193 -12.13 -1.51 3.62
N PRO A 194 -11.30 -2.30 2.91
CA PRO A 194 -9.90 -1.96 2.65
C PRO A 194 -9.70 -0.84 1.61
N PHE A 195 -10.72 -0.49 0.82
CA PHE A 195 -10.63 0.54 -0.21
C PHE A 195 -10.93 1.95 0.31
N THR A 196 -11.41 2.06 1.56
CA THR A 196 -11.74 3.33 2.18
C THR A 196 -10.98 3.56 3.49
N PRO A 197 -9.63 3.53 3.51
CA PRO A 197 -8.87 3.79 4.73
C PRO A 197 -9.09 5.21 5.25
N SER A 198 -9.11 5.39 6.58
CA SER A 198 -9.36 6.70 7.20
C SER A 198 -8.07 7.35 7.71
N LYS A 199 -7.94 8.67 7.58
CA LYS A 199 -6.81 9.41 8.17
C LYS A 199 -6.91 9.45 9.70
N LEU A 200 -5.83 9.05 10.37
CA LEU A 200 -5.70 9.10 11.83
C LEU A 200 -4.88 10.30 12.28
N LEU A 201 -3.64 10.38 11.80
CA LEU A 201 -2.67 11.38 12.27
C LEU A 201 -1.95 11.98 11.07
N LYS A 202 -1.89 13.31 11.00
CA LYS A 202 -1.02 13.99 10.03
C LYS A 202 0.40 14.01 10.58
N ILE A 203 1.33 13.54 9.77
CA ILE A 203 2.74 13.53 10.08
C ILE A 203 3.37 14.83 9.59
N SER A 204 4.06 15.52 10.50
CA SER A 204 4.92 16.66 10.16
C SER A 204 6.35 16.25 10.38
N VAL A 205 7.08 15.95 9.32
CA VAL A 205 8.53 15.69 9.43
C VAL A 205 9.20 17.00 9.86
N PRO A 206 9.97 17.03 10.96
CA PRO A 206 10.75 18.20 11.32
C PRO A 206 11.67 18.55 10.15
N GLN A 207 11.62 19.78 9.65
CA GLN A 207 12.59 20.23 8.64
C GLN A 207 14.00 20.02 9.21
N TRP A 208 14.79 19.18 8.54
CA TRP A 208 16.20 19.02 8.88
C TRP A 208 16.88 20.39 8.75
N LYS A 209 17.21 21.01 9.88
CA LYS A 209 18.08 22.19 9.89
C LYS A 209 19.51 21.69 9.79
N PRO A 210 20.28 22.03 8.74
CA PRO A 210 21.69 21.72 8.73
C PRO A 210 22.33 22.34 9.98
N GLN A 211 23.02 21.52 10.77
CA GLN A 211 23.81 22.05 11.89
C GLN A 211 24.86 22.99 11.30
N PRO A 212 25.01 24.22 11.82
CA PRO A 212 26.10 25.07 11.42
C PRO A 212 27.40 24.32 11.72
N LYS A 213 28.26 24.18 10.69
CA LYS A 213 29.61 23.66 10.87
C LYS A 213 30.28 24.51 11.94
N THR A 214 30.46 23.97 13.14
CA THR A 214 31.43 24.52 14.09
C THR A 214 32.80 24.12 13.56
N CYS A 215 33.45 25.04 12.85
CA CYS A 215 34.88 24.92 12.55
C CYS A 215 35.65 24.99 13.89
N PRO A 216 36.58 24.06 14.16
CA PRO A 216 37.56 24.22 15.22
C PRO A 216 38.55 25.36 14.91
#